data_AF-N6WTR0-F1
#
_entry.id   AF-N6WTR0-F1
#
_cell.length_a   1.000
_cell.length_b   1.000
_cell.length_c   1.000
_cell.angle_alpha   90.00
_cell.angle_beta   90.00
_cell.angle_gamma   90.00
#
_symmetry.space_group_name_H-M   'P 1'
#
loop_
_entity.id
_entity.type
_entity.pdbx_description
1 polymer ?
#
loop_
_entity_poly.entity_id
_entity_poly.type
_entity_poly.pdbx_seq_one_letter_code
_entity_poly.pdbx_strand_id
1 'polypeptide(L)'
;MNEQTLESYGITTLRISLGLILIAHSLWLKLVIFTLPGTAAFFESIGLPGITAYAVFLVEATTGIALVLGIESRWAALLAVPVMAGATWAHAANGWLFTNAGGGWEYPLFLTVATLAQALLGDGALALRRSSKLGLIHANRSPALS
;
A
#
# COMPACT_ATOMS: atom_id res chain seq x y z
N MET A 1 6.86 26.34 -11.28
CA MET A 1 7.40 25.02 -10.84
C MET A 1 7.86 24.27 -12.07
N ASN A 2 8.98 23.53 -11.98
CA ASN A 2 9.42 22.66 -13.09
C ASN A 2 8.74 21.28 -13.01
N GLU A 3 8.82 20.50 -14.09
CA GLU A 3 8.18 19.18 -14.19
C GLU A 3 8.62 18.21 -13.08
N GLN A 4 9.92 18.21 -12.74
CA GLN A 4 10.47 17.37 -11.67
C GLN A 4 9.84 17.66 -10.29
N THR A 5 9.52 18.94 -10.03
CA THR A 5 8.82 19.33 -8.81
C THR A 5 7.39 18.78 -8.83
N LEU A 6 6.68 18.93 -9.94
CA LEU A 6 5.31 18.42 -10.10
C LEU A 6 5.25 16.89 -9.96
N GLU A 7 6.19 16.17 -10.56
CA GLU A 7 6.35 14.71 -10.42
C GLU A 7 6.52 14.33 -8.94
N SER A 8 7.43 14.99 -8.22
CA SER A 8 7.68 14.71 -6.80
C SER A 8 6.44 14.91 -5.95
N TYR A 9 5.65 15.95 -6.22
CA TYR A 9 4.38 16.17 -5.52
C TYR A 9 3.28 15.18 -5.94
N GLY A 10 3.22 14.78 -7.21
CA GLY A 10 2.31 13.73 -7.68
C GLY A 10 2.54 12.41 -6.96
N ILE A 11 3.80 12.01 -6.79
CA ILE A 11 4.17 10.82 -6.01
C ILE A 11 3.77 10.99 -4.54
N THR A 12 3.98 12.16 -3.94
CA THR A 12 3.54 12.43 -2.56
C THR A 12 2.03 12.31 -2.39
N THR A 13 1.26 12.81 -3.36
CA THR A 13 -0.20 12.72 -3.34
C THR A 13 -0.65 11.26 -3.32
N LEU A 14 -0.13 10.44 -4.24
CA LEU A 14 -0.41 9.00 -4.25
C LEU A 14 -0.02 8.34 -2.92
N ARG A 15 1.17 8.69 -2.40
CA ARG A 15 1.72 8.15 -1.16
C ARG A 15 0.80 8.41 0.02
N ILE A 16 0.39 9.66 0.21
CA ILE A 16 -0.48 10.05 1.32
C ILE A 16 -1.87 9.43 1.15
N SER A 17 -2.45 9.44 -0.06
CA SER A 17 -3.76 8.83 -0.32
C SER A 17 -3.77 7.34 0.02
N LEU A 18 -2.77 6.58 -0.44
CA LEU A 18 -2.64 5.16 -0.08
C LEU A 18 -2.44 4.98 1.43
N GLY A 19 -1.61 5.80 2.05
CA GLY A 19 -1.37 5.75 3.49
C GLY A 19 -2.66 5.94 4.30
N LEU A 20 -3.47 6.93 3.94
CA LEU A 20 -4.76 7.19 4.58
C LEU A 20 -5.76 6.05 4.36
N ILE A 21 -5.82 5.47 3.16
CA ILE A 21 -6.68 4.31 2.87
C ILE A 21 -6.30 3.12 3.75
N LEU A 22 -5.01 2.81 3.87
CA LEU A 22 -4.54 1.69 4.70
C LEU A 22 -4.78 1.94 6.19
N ILE A 23 -4.62 3.17 6.67
CA ILE A 23 -4.99 3.55 8.04
C ILE A 23 -6.49 3.37 8.28
N ALA A 24 -7.32 3.80 7.32
CA ALA A 24 -8.77 3.63 7.43
C ALA A 24 -9.18 2.15 7.45
N HIS A 25 -8.56 1.30 6.63
CA HIS A 25 -8.85 -0.14 6.60
C HIS A 25 -8.29 -0.91 7.79
N SER A 26 -7.26 -0.39 8.46
CA SER A 26 -6.64 -1.01 9.64
C SER A 26 -7.14 -0.39 10.94
N LEU A 27 -6.60 0.76 11.33
CA LEU A 27 -6.84 1.39 12.64
C LEU A 27 -8.29 1.81 12.85
N TRP A 28 -9.01 2.18 11.80
CA TRP A 28 -10.43 2.49 11.92
C TRP A 28 -11.31 1.26 11.76
N LEU A 29 -11.29 0.64 10.58
CA LEU A 29 -12.23 -0.44 10.25
C LEU A 29 -11.96 -1.72 11.07
N LYS A 30 -10.73 -2.22 11.09
CA LYS A 30 -10.40 -3.50 11.75
C LYS A 30 -10.22 -3.37 13.26
N LEU A 31 -9.69 -2.26 13.75
CA LEU A 31 -9.48 -2.09 15.20
C LEU A 31 -10.71 -1.55 15.94
N VAL A 32 -11.43 -0.58 15.36
CA VAL A 32 -12.54 0.10 16.04
C VAL A 32 -13.90 -0.46 15.63
N ILE A 33 -14.18 -0.58 14.32
CA ILE A 33 -15.52 -0.94 13.83
C ILE A 33 -15.78 -2.45 13.94
N PHE A 34 -14.94 -3.27 13.31
CA PHE A 34 -15.08 -4.72 13.34
C PHE A 34 -14.44 -5.36 14.56
N THR A 35 -13.47 -4.68 15.18
CA THR A 35 -12.51 -5.25 16.14
C THR A 35 -11.63 -6.35 15.54
N LEU A 36 -10.46 -6.58 16.14
CA LEU A 36 -9.55 -7.61 15.65
C LEU A 36 -10.17 -9.03 15.69
N PRO A 37 -10.88 -9.44 16.77
CA PRO A 37 -11.61 -10.71 16.77
C PRO A 37 -12.69 -10.79 15.68
N GLY A 38 -13.45 -9.71 15.45
CA GLY A 38 -14.48 -9.70 14.40
C GLY A 38 -13.89 -9.81 12.99
N THR A 39 -12.73 -9.18 12.76
CA THR A 39 -11.98 -9.32 11.50
C THR A 39 -11.46 -10.75 11.32
N ALA A 40 -10.96 -11.39 12.39
CA ALA A 40 -10.54 -12.78 12.35
C ALA A 40 -11.70 -13.72 12.00
N ALA A 41 -12.88 -13.51 12.60
CA ALA A 41 -14.09 -14.26 12.28
C ALA A 41 -14.55 -14.06 10.82
N PHE A 42 -14.43 -12.84 10.30
CA PHE A 42 -14.69 -12.58 8.87
C PHE A 42 -13.73 -13.36 7.97
N PHE A 43 -12.43 -13.39 8.29
CA PHE A 43 -11.43 -14.16 7.53
C PHE A 43 -11.77 -15.66 7.53
N GLU A 44 -12.17 -16.21 8.67
CA GLU A 44 -12.61 -17.60 8.77
C GLU A 44 -13.86 -17.88 7.92
N SER A 45 -14.79 -16.93 7.86
CA SER A 45 -16.01 -17.06 7.04
C SER A 45 -15.74 -17.17 5.53
N ILE A 46 -14.59 -16.67 5.07
CA ILE A 46 -14.13 -16.74 3.67
C ILE A 46 -13.05 -17.81 3.47
N GLY A 47 -12.81 -18.68 4.46
CA GLY A 47 -11.88 -19.82 4.37
C GLY A 47 -10.41 -19.48 4.63
N LEU A 48 -10.10 -18.29 5.13
CA LEU A 48 -8.75 -17.92 5.56
C LEU A 48 -8.54 -18.23 7.06
N PRO A 49 -7.32 -18.56 7.50
CA PRO A 49 -7.03 -18.73 8.92
C PRO A 49 -7.22 -17.40 9.68
N GLY A 50 -8.00 -17.37 10.77
CA GLY A 50 -8.27 -16.13 11.52
C GLY A 50 -7.00 -15.38 11.99
N ILE A 51 -5.91 -16.11 12.26
CA ILE A 51 -4.61 -15.53 12.62
C ILE A 51 -4.04 -14.58 11.55
N THR A 52 -4.36 -14.79 10.26
CA THR A 52 -3.85 -13.92 9.19
C THR A 52 -4.47 -12.53 9.25
N ALA A 53 -5.64 -12.34 9.89
CA ALA A 53 -6.25 -11.03 10.07
C ALA A 53 -5.34 -10.07 10.87
N TYR A 54 -4.62 -10.59 11.87
CA TYR A 54 -3.70 -9.81 12.69
C TYR A 54 -2.44 -9.42 11.93
N ALA A 55 -1.91 -10.33 11.09
CA ALA A 55 -0.78 -10.04 10.21
C ALA A 55 -1.15 -8.98 9.17
N VAL A 56 -2.31 -9.12 8.52
CA VAL A 56 -2.84 -8.13 7.58
C VAL A 56 -3.04 -6.78 8.26
N PHE A 57 -3.65 -6.75 9.45
CA PHE A 57 -3.81 -5.51 10.22
C PHE A 57 -2.47 -4.82 10.48
N LEU A 58 -1.46 -5.57 10.94
CA LEU A 58 -0.14 -5.03 11.25
C LEU A 58 0.52 -4.43 10.00
N VAL A 59 0.48 -5.13 8.87
CA VAL A 59 1.05 -4.64 7.60
C VAL A 59 0.33 -3.38 7.13
N GLU A 60 -1.00 -3.39 7.10
CA GLU A 60 -1.77 -2.21 6.67
C GLU A 60 -1.54 -0.99 7.58
N ALA A 61 -1.54 -1.19 8.91
CA ALA A 61 -1.33 -0.09 9.85
C ALA A 61 0.08 0.48 9.74
N THR A 62 1.11 -0.39 9.76
CA THR A 62 2.51 0.06 9.70
C THR A 62 2.85 0.67 8.35
N THR A 63 2.41 0.07 7.23
CA THR A 63 2.58 0.67 5.90
C THR A 63 1.81 1.97 5.78
N GLY A 64 0.57 2.03 6.27
CA GLY A 64 -0.26 3.24 6.20
C GLY A 64 0.41 4.44 6.88
N ILE A 65 0.89 4.24 8.11
CA ILE A 65 1.63 5.25 8.87
C ILE A 65 2.94 5.62 8.16
N ALA A 66 3.71 4.63 7.69
CA ALA A 66 4.97 4.86 7.00
C ALA A 66 4.78 5.67 5.72
N LEU A 67 3.73 5.41 4.94
CA LEU A 67 3.41 6.15 3.72
C LEU A 67 2.99 7.60 4.01
N VAL A 68 2.13 7.84 5.00
CA VAL A 68 1.75 9.22 5.36
C VAL A 68 2.99 10.03 5.77
N LEU A 69 3.84 9.45 6.62
CA LEU A 69 5.06 10.09 7.11
C LEU A 69 6.19 10.12 6.06
N GLY A 70 6.08 9.36 4.97
CA GLY A 70 7.15 9.19 3.98
C GLY A 70 8.41 8.59 4.58
N ILE A 71 8.28 7.46 5.28
CA ILE A 71 9.37 6.69 5.88
C ILE A 71 9.53 5.40 5.08
N GLU A 72 10.66 5.24 4.38
CA GLU A 72 10.95 4.06 3.54
C GLU A 72 9.78 3.69 2.60
N SER A 73 9.12 4.70 2.02
CA SER A 73 7.84 4.56 1.31
C SER A 73 7.85 3.48 0.23
N ARG A 74 8.98 3.31 -0.46
CA ARG A 74 9.18 2.26 -1.47
C ARG A 74 9.00 0.87 -0.87
N TRP A 75 9.71 0.62 0.23
CA TRP A 75 9.74 -0.68 0.88
C TRP A 75 8.45 -0.95 1.65
N ALA A 76 7.90 0.07 2.30
CA ALA A 76 6.60 0.00 2.96
C ALA A 76 5.48 -0.35 1.96
N ALA A 77 5.45 0.31 0.80
CA ALA A 77 4.50 0.00 -0.27
C ALA A 77 4.73 -1.42 -0.79
N LEU A 78 5.98 -1.82 -1.08
CA LEU A 78 6.30 -3.16 -1.58
C LEU A 78 5.84 -4.27 -0.62
N LEU A 79 5.99 -4.06 0.69
CA LEU A 79 5.50 -4.98 1.72
C LEU A 79 3.97 -5.16 1.67
N ALA A 80 3.22 -4.11 1.35
CA ALA A 80 1.76 -4.15 1.29
C ALA A 80 1.20 -4.73 -0.01
N VAL A 81 1.98 -4.81 -1.10
CA VAL A 81 1.55 -5.40 -2.38
C VAL A 81 0.92 -6.80 -2.23
N PRO A 82 1.55 -7.80 -1.57
CA PRO A 82 0.93 -9.12 -1.40
C PRO A 82 -0.37 -9.08 -0.60
N VAL A 83 -0.53 -8.15 0.34
CA VAL A 83 -1.77 -7.97 1.11
C VAL A 83 -2.89 -7.44 0.21
N MET A 84 -2.61 -6.42 -0.60
CA MET A 84 -3.57 -5.88 -1.56
C MET A 84 -3.96 -6.92 -2.61
N ALA A 85 -2.98 -7.68 -3.13
CA ALA A 85 -3.23 -8.75 -4.09
C ALA A 85 -4.07 -9.88 -3.47
N GLY A 86 -3.82 -10.22 -2.20
CA GLY A 86 -4.64 -11.15 -1.44
C GLY A 86 -6.08 -10.68 -1.28
N ALA A 87 -6.29 -9.37 -1.05
CA ALA A 87 -7.63 -8.78 -1.03
C ALA A 87 -8.29 -8.85 -2.42
N THR A 88 -7.58 -8.57 -3.52
CA THR A 88 -8.11 -8.76 -4.87
C THR A 88 -8.58 -10.18 -5.10
N TRP A 89 -7.79 -11.17 -4.70
CA TRP A 89 -8.15 -12.57 -4.83
C TRP A 89 -9.37 -12.95 -3.97
N ALA A 90 -9.40 -12.51 -2.71
CA ALA A 90 -10.52 -12.78 -1.80
C ALA A 90 -11.87 -12.25 -2.32
N HIS A 91 -11.86 -11.18 -3.11
CA HIS A 91 -13.06 -10.59 -3.70
C HIS A 91 -13.34 -11.04 -5.14
N ALA A 92 -12.50 -11.90 -5.74
CA ALA A 92 -12.58 -12.24 -7.16
C ALA A 92 -13.91 -12.93 -7.55
N ALA A 93 -14.46 -13.75 -6.65
CA ALA A 93 -15.71 -14.47 -6.87
C ALA A 93 -16.96 -13.55 -6.83
N ASN A 94 -16.85 -12.34 -6.28
CA ASN A 94 -17.97 -11.42 -6.11
C ASN A 94 -18.25 -10.57 -7.37
N GLY A 95 -17.50 -10.76 -8.44
CA GLY A 95 -17.59 -9.97 -9.68
C GLY A 95 -16.82 -8.64 -9.61
N TRP A 96 -16.83 -7.89 -10.72
CA TRP A 96 -15.99 -6.68 -10.87
C TRP A 96 -16.38 -5.56 -9.90
N LEU A 97 -17.63 -5.12 -9.95
CA LEU A 97 -18.07 -3.85 -9.36
C LEU A 97 -17.99 -3.85 -7.83
N PHE A 98 -17.39 -2.80 -7.25
CA PHE A 98 -17.20 -2.72 -5.80
C PHE A 98 -18.51 -2.76 -4.99
N THR A 99 -19.65 -2.38 -5.58
CA THR A 99 -20.98 -2.38 -4.93
C THR A 99 -21.66 -3.75 -4.91
N ASN A 100 -21.06 -4.79 -5.49
CA ASN A 100 -21.63 -6.12 -5.45
C ASN A 100 -21.73 -6.64 -4.00
N ALA A 101 -22.63 -7.60 -3.76
CA ALA A 101 -22.73 -8.25 -2.46
C ALA A 101 -21.36 -8.87 -2.06
N GLY A 102 -20.88 -8.57 -0.85
CA GLY A 102 -19.55 -8.97 -0.39
C GLY A 102 -18.39 -8.10 -0.93
N GLY A 103 -18.68 -7.10 -1.77
CA GLY A 103 -17.70 -6.21 -2.41
C GLY A 103 -16.99 -6.87 -3.59
N GLY A 104 -17.03 -6.26 -4.77
CA GLY A 104 -16.30 -6.73 -5.95
C GLY A 104 -14.79 -6.41 -5.92
N TRP A 105 -14.04 -7.00 -6.85
CA TRP A 105 -12.57 -6.95 -6.86
C TRP A 105 -11.96 -5.71 -7.55
N GLU A 106 -12.77 -4.85 -8.16
CA GLU A 106 -12.33 -3.60 -8.82
C GLU A 106 -11.46 -2.74 -7.90
N TYR A 107 -11.95 -2.41 -6.70
CA TYR A 107 -11.25 -1.52 -5.78
C TYR A 107 -9.97 -2.15 -5.20
N PRO A 108 -9.98 -3.41 -4.70
CA PRO A 108 -8.75 -4.07 -4.28
C PRO A 108 -7.71 -4.21 -5.40
N LEU A 109 -8.11 -4.48 -6.65
CA LEU A 109 -7.16 -4.51 -7.78
C LEU A 109 -6.54 -3.14 -7.99
N PHE A 110 -7.35 -2.08 -7.99
CA PHE A 110 -6.85 -0.72 -8.11
C PHE A 110 -5.82 -0.41 -7.01
N LEU A 111 -6.11 -0.79 -5.76
CA LEU A 111 -5.16 -0.63 -4.66
C LEU A 111 -3.88 -1.44 -4.85
N THR A 112 -3.97 -2.67 -5.39
CA THR A 112 -2.79 -3.49 -5.70
C THR A 112 -1.88 -2.79 -6.70
N VAL A 113 -2.45 -2.31 -7.81
CA VAL A 113 -1.70 -1.61 -8.87
C VAL A 113 -1.15 -0.28 -8.37
N ALA A 114 -1.95 0.51 -7.65
CA ALA A 114 -1.52 1.79 -7.09
C ALA A 114 -0.40 1.63 -6.06
N THR A 115 -0.48 0.60 -5.21
CA THR A 115 0.57 0.29 -4.22
C THR A 115 1.86 -0.16 -4.90
N LEU A 116 1.77 -0.98 -5.94
CA LEU A 116 2.94 -1.35 -6.76
C LEU A 116 3.53 -0.12 -7.46
N ALA A 117 2.70 0.75 -8.02
CA ALA A 117 3.15 1.99 -8.64
C ALA A 117 3.88 2.89 -7.64
N GLN A 118 3.34 3.06 -6.43
CA GLN A 118 4.00 3.80 -5.35
C GLN A 118 5.37 3.20 -5.01
N ALA A 119 5.47 1.87 -4.90
CA ALA A 119 6.74 1.21 -4.67
C ALA A 119 7.75 1.51 -5.78
N LEU A 120 7.33 1.52 -7.05
CA LEU A 120 8.19 1.82 -8.19
C LEU A 120 8.62 3.28 -8.25
N LEU A 121 7.69 4.21 -7.99
CA LEU A 121 7.91 5.66 -8.01
C LEU A 121 8.78 6.15 -6.83
N GLY A 122 8.68 5.51 -5.66
CA GLY A 122 9.49 5.85 -4.48
C GLY A 122 8.83 6.86 -3.55
N ASP A 123 9.61 7.77 -2.97
CA ASP A 123 9.15 8.57 -1.82
C ASP A 123 8.42 9.87 -2.19
N GLY A 124 8.70 10.47 -3.35
CA GLY A 124 8.21 11.82 -3.68
C GLY A 124 8.84 12.92 -2.82
N ALA A 125 8.10 14.02 -2.66
CA ALA A 125 8.45 15.15 -1.79
C ALA A 125 8.05 14.89 -0.31
N LEU A 126 8.51 15.75 0.61
CA LEU A 126 8.07 15.77 2.02
C LEU A 126 8.20 14.42 2.75
N ALA A 127 9.20 13.62 2.41
CA ALA A 127 9.47 12.34 3.08
C ALA A 127 10.34 12.57 4.31
N LEU A 128 9.92 12.09 5.48
CA LEU A 128 10.73 12.20 6.71
C LEU A 128 11.99 11.31 6.66
N ARG A 129 11.90 10.14 6.03
CA ARG A 129 13.05 9.26 5.79
C ARG A 129 12.93 8.62 4.41
N ARG A 130 13.77 9.05 3.48
CA ARG A 130 13.80 8.51 2.11
C ARG A 130 14.26 7.06 2.10
N SER A 131 13.66 6.30 1.20
CA SER A 131 13.97 4.90 0.96
C SER A 131 15.41 4.72 0.52
N SER A 132 16.05 3.65 1.01
CA SER A 132 17.35 3.24 0.46
C SER A 132 17.25 2.99 -1.05
N LYS A 133 18.27 3.40 -1.81
CA LYS A 133 18.30 3.18 -3.27
C LYS A 133 18.29 1.68 -3.56
N LEU A 134 17.52 1.27 -4.56
CA LEU A 134 17.67 -0.06 -5.14
C LEU A 134 19.14 -0.20 -5.56
N GLY A 135 19.87 -1.16 -4.99
CA GLY A 135 21.32 -1.35 -5.23
C GLY A 135 21.70 -1.74 -6.66
N LEU A 136 20.80 -1.56 -7.63
CA LEU A 136 20.92 -2.05 -9.00
C LEU A 136 21.49 -1.02 -10.00
N ILE A 137 21.84 0.20 -9.58
CA ILE A 137 22.51 1.16 -10.47
C ILE A 137 23.67 1.86 -9.73
N HIS A 138 24.83 1.17 -9.69
CA HIS A 138 26.11 1.86 -9.81
C HIS A 138 26.28 2.21 -11.30
N ALA A 139 25.60 3.27 -11.76
CA ALA A 139 25.97 3.86 -13.03
C ALA A 139 27.33 4.51 -12.82
N ASN A 140 28.35 3.81 -13.28
CA ASN A 140 29.71 4.29 -13.37
C ASN A 140 29.70 5.57 -14.23
N ARG A 141 29.53 6.74 -13.60
CA ARG A 141 29.77 8.01 -14.26
C ARG A 141 31.27 8.19 -14.28
N SER A 142 31.91 7.65 -15.31
CA SER A 142 33.25 8.08 -15.68
C SER A 142 33.21 9.60 -15.87
N PRO A 143 34.06 10.39 -15.20
CA PRO A 143 34.20 11.79 -15.54
C PRO A 143 34.74 11.84 -16.97
N ALA A 144 33.98 12.40 -17.90
CA ALA A 144 34.53 12.81 -19.17
C ALA A 144 35.60 13.87 -18.87
N LEU A 145 36.86 13.45 -19.01
CA LEU A 145 38.00 14.34 -19.06
C LEU A 145 37.97 15.11 -20.38
N SER A 146 38.49 16.34 -20.32
CA SER A 146 38.71 17.37 -21.36
C SER A 146 37.51 18.22 -21.76
#